data_AF-A0A2G8KBK0-F1
#
_entry.id   AF-A0A2G8KBK0-F1
#
_cell.length_a   1.000
_cell.length_b   1.000
_cell.length_c   1.000
_cell.angle_alpha   90.00
_cell.angle_beta   90.00
_cell.angle_gamma   90.00
#
_symmetry.space_group_name_H-M   'P 1'
#
loop_
_entity.id
_entity.type
_entity.pdbx_description
1 polymer ?
#
loop_
_entity_poly.entity_id
_entity_poly.type
_entity_poly.pdbx_seq_one_letter_code
_entity_poly.pdbx_strand_id
1 'polypeptide(L)'
;MEDLKTVRTSAKRAATMQISRVRQYIAEGNKDINDHVILLKDLFKVFTLAHEKYHETLTVEKDVDESDDYFCEKQKDYISALNLVKDALNSAVEDQPLKDNPKADLFRKEFLHLLNLPKVELQIFHGDPLHYHQFIRAFEANIDKICEDNDSKLSRLMQYTSGSAKEAIRSCQLVGGSSGYAKARSILENRFGSRT
;
A
#
# COMPACT_ATOMS: atom_id res chain seq x y z
N MET A 1 8.21 -32.09 6.07
CA MET A 1 8.84 -30.77 5.92
C MET A 1 8.33 -30.24 4.59
N GLU A 2 7.35 -29.34 4.59
CA GLU A 2 6.81 -28.79 3.33
C GLU A 2 7.92 -28.01 2.60
N ASP A 3 8.14 -28.35 1.33
CA ASP A 3 9.09 -27.64 0.48
C ASP A 3 8.54 -26.21 0.25
N LEU A 4 9.29 -25.18 0.67
CA LEU A 4 8.89 -23.77 0.56
C LEU A 4 8.53 -23.37 -0.89
N LYS A 5 9.12 -24.05 -1.89
CA LYS A 5 8.77 -23.89 -3.30
C LYS A 5 7.34 -24.35 -3.60
N THR A 6 6.88 -25.42 -2.94
CA THR A 6 5.52 -25.95 -3.08
C THR A 6 4.49 -25.02 -2.44
N VAL A 7 4.81 -24.45 -1.27
CA VAL A 7 3.97 -23.44 -0.60
C VAL A 7 3.82 -22.20 -1.48
N ARG A 8 4.93 -21.67 -2.03
CA ARG A 8 4.94 -20.55 -2.97
C ARG A 8 4.08 -20.84 -4.21
N THR A 9 4.19 -22.05 -4.77
CA THR A 9 3.46 -22.45 -5.97
C THR A 9 1.94 -22.56 -5.70
N SER A 10 1.56 -23.12 -4.56
CA SER A 10 0.17 -23.23 -4.12
C SER A 10 -0.47 -21.85 -3.92
N ALA A 11 0.22 -20.96 -3.18
CA ALA A 11 -0.24 -19.60 -2.94
C ALA A 11 -0.35 -18.79 -4.25
N LYS A 12 0.63 -18.92 -5.15
CA LYS A 12 0.56 -18.31 -6.50
C LYS A 12 -0.67 -18.77 -7.26
N ARG A 13 -0.95 -20.07 -7.25
CA ARG A 13 -2.10 -20.65 -7.97
C ARG A 13 -3.41 -20.07 -7.44
N ALA A 14 -3.56 -19.97 -6.12
CA ALA A 14 -4.74 -19.38 -5.49
C ALA A 14 -4.94 -17.91 -5.93
N ALA A 15 -3.87 -17.10 -5.90
CA ALA A 15 -3.92 -15.70 -6.36
C ALA A 15 -4.27 -15.59 -7.85
N THR A 16 -3.63 -16.39 -8.72
CA THR A 16 -3.92 -16.39 -10.16
C THR A 16 -5.37 -16.79 -10.45
N MET A 17 -5.91 -17.79 -9.74
CA MET A 17 -7.31 -18.19 -9.89
C MET A 17 -8.28 -17.07 -9.49
N GLN A 18 -7.99 -16.32 -8.42
CA GLN A 18 -8.83 -15.18 -8.06
C GLN A 18 -8.69 -14.01 -9.03
N ILE A 19 -7.52 -13.78 -9.62
CA ILE A 19 -7.36 -12.79 -10.70
C ILE A 19 -8.30 -13.13 -11.86
N SER A 20 -8.33 -14.39 -12.30
CA SER A 20 -9.24 -14.83 -13.36
C SER A 20 -10.70 -14.65 -12.96
N ARG A 21 -11.07 -14.97 -11.72
CA ARG A 21 -12.44 -14.76 -11.21
C ARG A 21 -12.82 -13.29 -11.18
N VAL A 22 -11.96 -12.41 -10.68
CA VAL A 22 -12.21 -10.96 -10.68
C VAL A 22 -12.46 -10.45 -12.10
N ARG A 23 -11.64 -10.85 -13.08
CA ARG A 23 -11.83 -10.48 -14.49
C ARG A 23 -13.17 -10.98 -15.04
N GLN A 24 -13.58 -12.19 -14.69
CA GLN A 24 -14.88 -12.75 -15.08
C GLN A 24 -16.03 -11.95 -14.47
N TYR A 25 -15.97 -11.61 -13.17
CA TYR A 25 -17.01 -10.84 -12.50
C TYR A 25 -17.16 -9.42 -13.06
N ILE A 26 -16.05 -8.81 -13.49
CA ILE A 26 -16.07 -7.53 -14.22
C ILE A 26 -16.84 -7.70 -15.54
N ALA A 27 -16.51 -8.72 -16.32
CA ALA A 27 -17.14 -8.96 -17.62
C ALA A 27 -18.64 -9.29 -17.49
N GLU A 28 -19.04 -9.94 -16.40
CA GLU A 28 -20.44 -10.26 -16.08
C GLU A 28 -21.21 -9.07 -15.46
N GLY A 29 -20.55 -7.95 -15.14
CA GLY A 29 -21.18 -6.76 -14.56
C GLY A 29 -21.74 -6.97 -13.16
N ASN A 30 -21.16 -7.89 -12.38
CA ASN A 30 -21.70 -8.29 -11.08
C ASN A 30 -21.33 -7.27 -9.97
N LYS A 31 -22.29 -6.98 -9.07
CA LYS A 31 -22.15 -5.98 -7.99
C LYS A 31 -21.31 -6.46 -6.80
N ASP A 32 -21.09 -7.77 -6.67
CA ASP A 32 -20.34 -8.38 -5.55
C ASP A 32 -18.82 -8.44 -5.78
N ILE A 33 -18.30 -7.63 -6.71
CA ILE A 33 -16.87 -7.58 -7.05
C ILE A 33 -15.96 -7.24 -5.86
N ASN A 34 -16.47 -6.51 -4.86
CA ASN A 34 -15.69 -6.06 -3.71
C ASN A 34 -15.16 -7.22 -2.86
N ASP A 35 -15.97 -8.25 -2.61
CA ASP A 35 -15.55 -9.41 -1.82
C ASP A 35 -14.47 -10.22 -2.54
N HIS A 36 -14.56 -10.31 -3.87
CA HIS A 36 -13.53 -10.93 -4.71
C HIS A 36 -12.23 -10.13 -4.73
N VAL A 37 -12.30 -8.80 -4.66
CA VAL A 37 -11.12 -7.93 -4.59
C VAL A 37 -10.44 -8.04 -3.22
N ILE A 38 -11.21 -8.10 -2.13
CA ILE A 38 -10.68 -8.32 -0.77
C ILE A 38 -9.96 -9.66 -0.72
N LEU A 39 -10.62 -10.73 -1.17
CA LEU A 39 -10.03 -12.07 -1.20
C LEU A 39 -8.79 -12.14 -2.10
N LEU A 40 -8.78 -11.43 -3.24
CA LEU A 40 -7.61 -11.33 -4.10
C LEU A 40 -6.42 -10.68 -3.38
N LYS A 41 -6.64 -9.60 -2.63
CA LYS A 41 -5.60 -8.93 -1.83
C LYS A 41 -5.02 -9.87 -0.77
N ASP A 42 -5.88 -10.59 -0.06
CA ASP A 42 -5.46 -11.53 0.98
C ASP A 42 -4.63 -12.68 0.41
N LEU A 43 -5.08 -13.28 -0.70
CA LEU A 43 -4.32 -14.35 -1.36
C LEU A 43 -3.00 -13.86 -1.94
N PHE A 44 -2.96 -12.64 -2.47
CA PHE A 44 -1.71 -12.07 -2.95
C PHE A 44 -0.73 -11.82 -1.80
N LYS A 45 -1.20 -11.35 -0.64
CA LYS A 45 -0.39 -11.23 0.58
C LYS A 45 0.19 -12.58 1.02
N VAL A 46 -0.62 -13.64 1.01
CA VAL A 46 -0.15 -15.00 1.31
C VAL A 46 0.91 -15.46 0.30
N PHE A 47 0.73 -15.16 -0.98
CA PHE A 47 1.72 -15.45 -2.02
C PHE A 47 3.04 -14.67 -1.81
N THR A 48 2.96 -13.37 -1.48
CA THR A 48 4.14 -12.54 -1.18
C THR A 48 4.95 -13.13 -0.03
N LEU A 49 4.30 -13.43 1.10
CA LEU A 49 4.98 -14.04 2.26
C LEU A 49 5.61 -15.40 1.93
N ALA A 50 4.93 -16.22 1.13
CA ALA A 50 5.46 -17.50 0.69
C ALA A 50 6.62 -17.35 -0.31
N HIS A 51 6.60 -16.30 -1.14
CA HIS A 51 7.67 -15.97 -2.05
C HIS A 51 8.92 -15.49 -1.30
N GLU A 52 8.78 -14.54 -0.38
CA GLU A 52 9.87 -14.02 0.46
C GLU A 52 10.59 -15.15 1.20
N LYS A 53 9.82 -16.01 1.89
CA LYS A 53 10.39 -17.17 2.59
C LYS A 53 11.15 -18.13 1.68
N TYR A 54 10.71 -18.31 0.43
CA TYR A 54 11.45 -19.13 -0.53
C TYR A 54 12.69 -18.37 -1.05
N HIS A 55 12.54 -17.08 -1.34
CA HIS A 55 13.59 -16.23 -1.87
C HIS A 55 14.77 -16.12 -0.90
N GLU A 56 14.51 -16.01 0.41
CA GLU A 56 15.54 -16.02 1.46
C GLU A 56 16.39 -17.29 1.50
N THR A 57 15.91 -18.41 0.94
CA THR A 57 16.68 -19.66 0.86
C THR A 57 17.64 -19.70 -0.32
N LEU A 58 17.54 -18.75 -1.25
CA LEU A 58 18.38 -18.68 -2.43
C LEU A 58 19.68 -17.95 -2.09
N THR A 59 20.80 -18.60 -2.34
CA THR A 59 22.15 -18.03 -2.11
C THR A 59 22.93 -17.82 -3.40
N VAL A 60 22.38 -18.31 -4.53
CA VAL A 60 22.98 -18.20 -5.86
C VAL A 60 22.36 -16.98 -6.54
N GLU A 61 23.19 -16.01 -6.91
CA GLU A 61 22.79 -14.72 -7.52
C GLU A 61 21.85 -14.91 -8.72
N LYS A 62 22.16 -15.86 -9.60
CA LYS A 62 21.28 -16.19 -10.74
C LYS A 62 19.89 -16.68 -10.31
N ASP A 63 19.80 -17.51 -9.27
CA ASP A 63 18.52 -18.04 -8.80
C ASP A 63 17.70 -16.94 -8.09
N VAL A 64 18.39 -16.03 -7.39
CA VAL A 64 17.82 -14.81 -6.78
C VAL A 64 17.20 -13.92 -7.85
N ASP A 65 17.95 -13.60 -8.91
CA ASP A 65 17.49 -12.77 -10.03
C ASP A 65 16.28 -13.41 -10.73
N GLU A 66 16.35 -14.72 -11.03
CA GLU A 66 15.23 -15.46 -11.65
C GLU A 66 13.98 -15.48 -10.74
N SER A 67 14.17 -15.52 -9.42
CA SER A 67 13.08 -15.47 -8.45
C SER A 67 12.43 -14.08 -8.39
N ASP A 68 13.23 -13.01 -8.43
CA ASP A 68 12.75 -11.63 -8.45
C ASP A 68 12.00 -11.29 -9.74
N ASP A 69 12.55 -11.68 -10.89
CA ASP A 69 11.89 -11.52 -12.19
C ASP A 69 10.53 -12.22 -12.19
N TYR A 70 10.48 -13.46 -11.70
CA TYR A 70 9.25 -14.22 -11.56
C TYR A 70 8.21 -13.51 -10.68
N PHE A 71 8.62 -12.94 -9.54
CA PHE A 71 7.71 -12.23 -8.66
C PHE A 71 7.21 -10.93 -9.28
N CYS A 72 8.08 -10.17 -9.94
CA CYS A 72 7.75 -8.96 -10.67
C CYS A 72 6.69 -9.22 -11.75
N GLU A 73 6.82 -10.31 -12.51
CA GLU A 73 5.80 -10.69 -13.49
C GLU A 73 4.43 -10.96 -12.84
N LYS A 74 4.41 -11.70 -11.72
CA LYS A 74 3.15 -11.98 -11.02
C LYS A 74 2.55 -10.72 -10.38
N GLN A 75 3.37 -9.77 -9.95
CA GLN A 75 2.90 -8.49 -9.41
C GLN A 75 2.26 -7.62 -10.49
N LYS A 76 2.80 -7.62 -11.73
CA LYS A 76 2.17 -6.96 -12.88
C LYS A 76 0.77 -7.51 -13.17
N ASP A 77 0.60 -8.83 -13.13
CA ASP A 77 -0.71 -9.49 -13.34
C ASP A 77 -1.75 -9.03 -12.30
N TYR A 78 -1.33 -8.97 -11.03
CA TYR A 78 -2.17 -8.51 -9.91
C TYR A 78 -2.57 -7.03 -10.04
N ILE A 79 -1.61 -6.14 -10.34
CA ILE A 79 -1.88 -4.71 -10.53
C ILE A 79 -2.81 -4.49 -11.73
N SER A 80 -2.59 -5.22 -12.83
CA SER A 80 -3.48 -5.18 -13.99
C SER A 80 -4.92 -5.55 -13.61
N ALA A 81 -5.12 -6.59 -12.80
CA ALA A 81 -6.45 -6.98 -12.34
C ALA A 81 -7.12 -5.88 -11.49
N LEU A 82 -6.38 -5.24 -10.58
CA LEU A 82 -6.91 -4.14 -9.76
C LEU A 82 -7.28 -2.90 -10.57
N ASN A 83 -6.48 -2.57 -11.59
CA ASN A 83 -6.80 -1.45 -12.48
C ASN A 83 -8.08 -1.72 -13.28
N LEU A 84 -8.28 -2.95 -13.78
CA LEU A 84 -9.52 -3.32 -14.45
C LEU A 84 -10.76 -3.17 -13.55
N VAL A 85 -10.65 -3.56 -12.28
CA VAL A 85 -11.72 -3.34 -11.29
C VAL A 85 -12.01 -1.85 -11.14
N LYS A 86 -10.94 -1.05 -11.00
CA LYS A 86 -11.05 0.40 -10.84
C LYS A 86 -11.73 1.04 -12.05
N ASP A 87 -11.35 0.64 -13.25
CA ASP A 87 -11.94 1.15 -14.49
C ASP A 87 -13.41 0.76 -14.61
N ALA A 88 -13.76 -0.50 -14.31
CA ALA A 88 -15.15 -0.97 -14.31
C ALA A 88 -16.03 -0.21 -13.29
N LEU A 89 -15.51 0.10 -12.10
CA LEU A 89 -16.20 0.91 -11.11
C LEU A 89 -16.35 2.37 -11.55
N ASN A 90 -15.36 2.93 -12.26
CA ASN A 90 -15.43 4.30 -12.79
C ASN A 90 -16.42 4.41 -13.95
N SER A 91 -16.47 3.45 -14.86
CA SER A 91 -17.44 3.42 -15.96
C SER A 91 -18.90 3.28 -15.46
N ALA A 92 -19.12 2.68 -14.29
CA ALA A 92 -20.44 2.62 -13.65
C ALA A 92 -20.89 3.97 -13.02
N VAL A 93 -20.03 5.00 -12.99
CA VAL A 93 -20.34 6.34 -12.46
C VAL A 93 -20.80 7.30 -13.56
N GLU A 94 -20.48 7.04 -14.84
CA GLU A 94 -20.81 7.96 -15.94
C GLU A 94 -22.25 7.83 -16.49
N ASP A 95 -23.00 6.75 -16.21
CA ASP A 95 -24.26 6.47 -16.91
C ASP A 95 -25.52 6.25 -16.05
N GLN A 96 -25.61 6.81 -14.83
CA GLN A 96 -26.89 6.76 -14.07
C GLN A 96 -27.38 8.10 -13.50
N PRO A 97 -28.58 8.56 -13.90
CA PRO A 97 -29.34 9.56 -13.16
C PRO A 97 -29.91 8.93 -11.86
N LEU A 98 -29.57 9.57 -10.75
CA LEU A 98 -30.16 9.52 -9.39
C LEU A 98 -31.37 8.59 -9.19
N LYS A 99 -31.20 7.50 -8.40
CA LYS A 99 -32.27 6.98 -7.53
C LYS A 99 -31.77 6.51 -6.16
N ASP A 100 -32.52 6.97 -5.17
CA ASP A 100 -32.35 6.93 -3.71
C ASP A 100 -31.89 5.59 -3.12
N ASN A 101 -30.65 5.53 -2.68
CA ASN A 101 -30.27 4.61 -1.60
C ASN A 101 -29.36 5.35 -0.60
N PRO A 102 -29.88 5.82 0.55
CA PRO A 102 -29.12 6.64 1.50
C PRO A 102 -27.93 5.90 2.14
N LYS A 103 -27.96 4.55 2.17
CA LYS A 103 -26.82 3.76 2.65
C LYS A 103 -25.69 3.67 1.62
N ALA A 104 -26.05 3.55 0.34
CA ALA A 104 -25.07 3.60 -0.74
C ALA A 104 -24.50 5.00 -0.91
N ASP A 105 -25.27 6.06 -0.63
CA ASP A 105 -24.78 7.45 -0.68
C ASP A 105 -23.78 7.76 0.44
N LEU A 106 -23.98 7.23 1.65
CA LEU A 106 -23.02 7.38 2.76
C LEU A 106 -21.73 6.61 2.48
N PHE A 107 -21.84 5.35 2.04
CA PHE A 107 -20.67 4.54 1.70
C PHE A 107 -19.95 5.07 0.45
N ARG A 108 -20.68 5.56 -0.55
CA ARG A 108 -20.10 6.25 -1.72
C ARG A 108 -19.47 7.57 -1.31
N LYS A 109 -20.05 8.34 -0.40
CA LYS A 109 -19.40 9.56 0.10
C LYS A 109 -18.12 9.23 0.84
N GLU A 110 -18.10 8.26 1.76
CA GLU A 110 -16.86 7.84 2.44
C GLU A 110 -15.83 7.28 1.45
N PHE A 111 -16.27 6.45 0.51
CA PHE A 111 -15.40 5.82 -0.49
C PHE A 111 -14.89 6.81 -1.55
N LEU A 112 -15.73 7.69 -2.07
CA LEU A 112 -15.33 8.79 -2.95
C LEU A 112 -14.49 9.81 -2.20
N HIS A 113 -14.70 10.02 -0.89
CA HIS A 113 -13.82 10.84 -0.07
C HIS A 113 -12.43 10.20 0.01
N LEU A 114 -12.34 8.89 0.19
CA LEU A 114 -11.08 8.12 0.16
C LEU A 114 -10.39 8.12 -1.21
N LEU A 115 -11.16 8.11 -2.31
CA LEU A 115 -10.64 8.06 -3.70
C LEU A 115 -10.36 9.45 -4.31
N ASN A 116 -11.12 10.47 -3.93
CA ASN A 116 -10.90 11.89 -4.25
C ASN A 116 -10.16 12.63 -3.14
N LEU A 117 -9.60 11.92 -2.15
CA LEU A 117 -8.48 12.46 -1.41
C LEU A 117 -7.51 12.91 -2.49
N PRO A 118 -7.19 14.22 -2.56
CA PRO A 118 -6.20 14.69 -3.52
C PRO A 118 -5.01 13.74 -3.41
N LYS A 119 -4.36 13.39 -4.53
CA LYS A 119 -2.96 12.97 -4.44
C LYS A 119 -2.26 14.15 -3.78
N VAL A 120 -2.22 14.16 -2.45
CA VAL A 120 -1.47 15.12 -1.70
C VAL A 120 -0.06 14.66 -1.98
N GLU A 121 0.55 15.28 -2.98
CA GLU A 121 1.98 15.25 -3.12
C GLU A 121 2.52 15.71 -1.79
N LEU A 122 2.93 14.74 -0.96
CA LEU A 122 3.63 15.01 0.27
C LEU A 122 4.88 15.78 -0.13
N GLN A 123 4.83 17.09 0.09
CA GLN A 123 5.97 17.94 -0.17
C GLN A 123 7.12 17.48 0.72
N ILE A 124 8.32 17.47 0.14
CA ILE A 124 9.52 17.09 0.86
C ILE A 124 9.73 18.09 2.00
N PHE A 125 9.79 17.58 3.23
CA PHE A 125 10.03 18.40 4.39
C PHE A 125 11.53 18.60 4.61
N HIS A 126 12.00 19.84 4.46
CA HIS A 126 13.42 20.18 4.58
C HIS A 126 13.87 20.50 6.02
N GLY A 127 12.93 20.59 6.97
CA GLY A 127 13.20 20.99 8.35
C GLY A 127 12.87 22.46 8.66
N ASP A 128 11.93 23.07 7.94
CA ASP A 128 11.44 24.41 8.26
C ASP A 128 10.27 24.32 9.27
N PRO A 129 10.40 24.87 10.49
CA PRO A 129 9.36 24.81 11.51
C PRO A 129 7.98 25.32 11.05
N LEU A 130 7.94 26.31 10.15
CA LEU A 130 6.67 26.87 9.64
C LEU A 130 5.86 25.83 8.87
N HIS A 131 6.54 24.89 8.21
CA HIS A 131 5.94 23.85 7.38
C HIS A 131 5.74 22.52 8.13
N TYR A 132 6.26 22.40 9.36
CA TYR A 132 6.22 21.14 10.11
C TYR A 132 4.79 20.64 10.35
N HIS A 133 3.90 21.48 10.88
CA HIS A 133 2.54 21.07 11.21
C HIS A 133 1.71 20.73 9.96
N GLN A 134 2.01 21.34 8.81
CA GLN A 134 1.39 20.99 7.55
C GLN A 134 1.88 19.61 7.06
N PHE A 135 3.20 19.41 7.10
CA PHE A 135 3.84 18.15 6.71
C PHE A 135 3.36 16.97 7.57
N ILE A 136 3.42 17.07 8.90
CA ILE A 136 3.12 15.94 9.77
C ILE A 136 1.65 15.53 9.70
N ARG A 137 0.72 16.49 9.58
CA ARG A 137 -0.71 16.22 9.38
C ARG A 137 -0.98 15.55 8.04
N ALA A 138 -0.30 16.00 6.98
CA ALA A 138 -0.40 15.35 5.68
C ALA A 138 0.18 13.92 5.73
N PHE A 139 1.31 13.73 6.42
CA PHE A 139 1.95 12.42 6.56
C PHE A 139 1.06 11.44 7.34
N GLU A 140 0.45 11.89 8.43
CA GLU A 140 -0.47 11.08 9.24
C GLU A 140 -1.72 10.67 8.44
N ALA A 141 -2.31 11.61 7.72
CA ALA A 141 -3.52 11.37 6.93
C ALA A 141 -3.29 10.40 5.76
N ASN A 142 -2.10 10.44 5.14
CA ASN A 142 -1.83 9.68 3.92
C ASN A 142 -1.02 8.40 4.15
N ILE A 143 -0.24 8.30 5.23
CA ILE A 143 0.69 7.17 5.46
C ILE A 143 0.38 6.48 6.78
N ASP A 144 0.30 7.21 7.89
CA ASP A 144 0.15 6.61 9.23
C ASP A 144 -1.19 5.87 9.40
N LYS A 145 -2.25 6.37 8.77
CA LYS A 145 -3.59 5.75 8.79
C LYS A 145 -3.79 4.61 7.78
N ILE A 146 -2.91 4.47 6.79
CA ILE A 146 -3.07 3.49 5.69
C ILE A 146 -2.10 2.32 5.83
N CYS A 147 -0.91 2.56 6.38
CA CYS A 147 0.10 1.55 6.62
C CYS A 147 0.04 1.10 8.09
N GLU A 148 0.09 -0.21 8.37
CA GLU A 148 0.16 -0.72 9.76
C GLU A 148 1.60 -1.01 10.20
N ASP A 149 2.51 -1.23 9.26
CA ASP A 149 3.90 -1.58 9.51
C ASP A 149 4.77 -0.35 9.84
N ASN A 150 5.41 -0.36 11.01
CA ASN A 150 6.17 0.79 11.51
C ASN A 150 7.50 1.02 10.78
N ASP A 151 8.13 -0.04 10.25
CA ASP A 151 9.35 0.06 9.46
C ASP A 151 9.09 0.71 8.09
N SER A 152 7.97 0.34 7.47
CA SER A 152 7.45 0.97 6.25
C SER A 152 7.09 2.44 6.48
N LYS A 153 6.43 2.78 7.60
CA LYS A 153 6.17 4.18 8.00
C LYS A 153 7.45 4.97 8.17
N LEU A 154 8.44 4.42 8.86
CA LEU A 154 9.73 5.07 9.09
C LEU A 154 10.49 5.29 7.78
N SER A 155 10.53 4.28 6.92
CA SER A 155 11.16 4.37 5.59
C SER A 155 10.51 5.43 4.71
N ARG A 156 9.18 5.52 4.75
CA ARG A 156 8.43 6.55 4.03
C ARG A 156 8.63 7.94 4.64
N LEU A 157 8.71 8.05 5.96
CA LEU A 157 9.03 9.31 6.66
C LEU A 157 10.42 9.82 6.23
N MET A 158 11.41 8.92 6.10
CA MET A 158 12.75 9.24 5.58
C MET A 158 12.73 9.66 4.10
N GLN A 159 11.84 9.11 3.30
CA GLN A 159 11.70 9.45 1.89
C GLN A 159 11.13 10.87 1.69
N TYR A 160 10.19 11.27 2.53
CA TYR A 160 9.55 12.59 2.46
C TYR A 160 10.21 13.65 3.36
N THR A 161 11.39 13.35 3.89
CA THR A 161 12.24 14.33 4.57
C THR A 161 13.53 14.56 3.80
N SER A 162 14.06 15.77 3.87
CA SER A 162 15.34 16.15 3.29
C SER A 162 16.04 17.17 4.19
N GLY A 163 17.29 17.51 3.86
CA GLY A 163 18.08 18.49 4.59
C GLY A 163 18.13 18.22 6.11
N SER A 164 17.87 19.26 6.89
CA SER A 164 17.98 19.21 8.36
C SER A 164 16.96 18.29 9.02
N ALA A 165 15.80 18.06 8.40
CA ALA A 165 14.82 17.11 8.91
C ALA A 165 15.32 15.67 8.77
N LYS A 166 15.83 15.30 7.58
CA LYS A 166 16.32 13.94 7.32
C LYS A 166 17.53 13.60 8.19
N GLU A 167 18.46 14.53 8.35
CA GLU A 167 19.63 14.33 9.20
C GLU A 167 19.24 14.12 10.68
N ALA A 168 18.20 14.81 11.16
CA ALA A 168 17.75 14.66 12.54
C ALA A 168 17.21 13.25 12.84
N ILE A 169 16.55 12.61 11.87
CA ILE A 169 15.92 11.29 12.05
C ILE A 169 16.73 10.13 11.46
N ARG A 170 17.87 10.39 10.81
CA ARG A 170 18.70 9.37 10.15
C ARG A 170 19.08 8.20 11.06
N SER A 171 19.39 8.49 12.33
CA SER A 171 19.76 7.47 13.31
C SER A 171 18.59 6.58 13.73
N CYS A 172 17.35 7.01 13.52
CA CYS A 172 16.15 6.22 13.85
C CYS A 172 15.97 5.04 12.89
N GLN A 173 16.46 5.15 11.66
CA GLN A 173 16.46 4.04 10.69
C GLN A 173 17.27 2.83 11.18
N LEU A 174 18.33 3.07 11.96
CA LEU A 174 19.13 1.99 12.56
C LEU A 174 18.43 1.33 13.74
N VAL A 175 17.51 2.04 14.40
CA VAL A 175 16.72 1.51 15.52
C VAL A 175 15.55 0.67 15.02
N GLY A 176 14.88 1.11 13.95
CA GLY A 176 13.80 0.37 13.30
C GLY A 176 12.57 0.10 14.20
N GLY A 177 11.59 -0.58 13.62
CA GLY A 177 10.34 -0.98 14.23
C GLY A 177 9.53 0.17 14.83
N SER A 178 8.68 -0.19 15.78
CA SER A 178 7.81 0.77 16.48
C SER A 178 8.62 1.83 17.27
N SER A 179 9.77 1.44 17.82
CA SER A 179 10.64 2.33 18.61
C SER A 179 11.33 3.37 17.73
N GLY A 180 11.86 2.96 16.57
CA GLY A 180 12.52 3.86 15.61
C GLY A 180 11.54 4.87 15.04
N TYR A 181 10.34 4.43 14.66
CA TYR A 181 9.30 5.33 14.15
C TYR A 181 8.83 6.36 15.20
N ALA A 182 8.51 5.90 16.42
CA ALA A 182 8.09 6.80 17.50
C ALA A 182 9.18 7.82 17.85
N LYS A 183 10.45 7.39 17.88
CA LYS A 183 11.59 8.26 18.14
C LYS A 183 11.78 9.29 17.02
N ALA A 184 11.65 8.89 15.75
CA ALA A 184 11.76 9.79 14.61
C ALA A 184 10.68 10.90 14.68
N ARG A 185 9.44 10.55 15.01
CA ARG A 185 8.36 11.54 15.18
C ARG A 185 8.64 12.53 16.30
N SER A 186 9.06 12.02 17.46
CA SER A 186 9.39 12.88 18.61
C SER A 186 10.54 13.84 18.29
N ILE A 187 11.57 13.39 17.56
CA ILE A 187 12.67 14.26 17.15
C ILE A 187 12.20 15.37 16.22
N LEU A 188 11.37 15.05 15.22
CA LEU A 188 10.84 16.07 14.31
C LEU A 188 9.93 17.06 15.04
N GLU A 189 9.09 16.59 15.97
CA GLU A 189 8.22 17.43 16.79
C GLU A 189 9.02 18.36 17.70
N ASN A 190 9.98 17.82 18.44
CA ASN A 190 10.79 18.62 19.36
C ASN A 190 11.62 19.68 18.62
N ARG A 191 12.14 19.35 17.44
CA ARG A 191 13.07 20.21 16.70
C ARG A 191 12.38 21.22 15.78
N PHE A 192 11.21 20.88 15.24
CA PHE A 192 10.51 21.68 14.23
C PHE A 192 9.04 21.96 14.55
N GLY A 193 8.46 21.32 15.58
CA GLY A 193 7.05 21.49 15.98
C GLY A 193 6.81 22.44 17.14
N SER A 194 7.84 23.10 17.66
CA SER A 194 7.68 24.15 18.66
C SER A 194 7.05 25.39 18.02
N ARG A 195 5.91 25.86 18.57
CA ARG A 195 5.20 27.07 18.15
C ARG A 195 6.16 28.25 18.01
N THR A 196 6.29 28.78 16.80
CA THR A 196 6.54 30.21 16.60
C THR A 196 5.22 30.89 16.31
#